data_AF-A0A543IXS3-F1
#
_entry.id   AF-A0A543IXS3-F1
#
_cell.length_a   1.000
_cell.length_b   1.000
_cell.length_c   1.000
_cell.angle_alpha   90.00
_cell.angle_beta   90.00
_cell.angle_gamma   90.00
#
_symmetry.space_group_name_H-M   'P 1'
#
loop_
_entity.id
_entity.type
_entity.pdbx_description
1 polymer ?
#
loop_
_entity_poly.entity_id
_entity_poly.type
_entity_poly.pdbx_seq_one_letter_code
_entity_poly.pdbx_strand_id
1 'polypeptide(L)'
;MNVLEEWTALVCKELGIDPARVDRNLILDLTKDVAHGVARPAAPLTAYLLGLAQGAGTAPEDAVARLRRMAGNWGTATKETMDDR
;
A
#
# COMPACT_ATOMS: atom_id res chain seq x y z
N MET A 1 -13.02 -1.48 -20.61
CA MET A 1 -12.40 -0.68 -19.54
C MET A 1 -13.32 -0.80 -18.34
N ASN A 2 -12.78 -1.08 -17.15
CA ASN A 2 -13.59 -1.16 -15.93
C ASN A 2 -13.62 0.20 -15.20
N VAL A 3 -14.58 0.38 -14.29
CA VAL A 3 -14.76 1.63 -13.52
C VAL A 3 -13.47 2.07 -12.83
N LEU A 4 -12.65 1.13 -12.35
CA LEU A 4 -11.40 1.41 -11.67
C LEU A 4 -10.32 1.93 -12.63
N GLU A 5 -10.23 1.40 -13.85
CA GLU A 5 -9.36 1.89 -14.92
C GLU A 5 -9.71 3.32 -15.31
N GLU A 6 -10.99 3.57 -15.58
CA GLU A 6 -11.50 4.88 -15.96
C GLU A 6 -11.25 5.91 -14.87
N TRP A 7 -11.59 5.57 -13.63
CA TRP A 7 -11.37 6.44 -12.49
C TRP A 7 -9.89 6.74 -12.25
N THR A 8 -9.02 5.72 -12.32
CA THR A 8 -7.56 5.91 -12.15
C THR A 8 -7.02 6.84 -13.23
N ALA A 9 -7.43 6.67 -14.48
CA ALA A 9 -7.00 7.53 -15.58
C ALA A 9 -7.46 8.99 -15.41
N LEU A 10 -8.71 9.21 -14.97
CA LEU A 10 -9.25 10.55 -14.69
C LEU A 10 -8.48 11.25 -13.56
N VAL A 11 -8.23 10.55 -12.46
CA VAL A 11 -7.46 11.12 -11.33
C VAL A 11 -6.01 11.40 -11.74
N CYS A 12 -5.37 10.53 -12.52
CA CYS A 12 -4.03 10.78 -13.04
C CYS A 12 -3.99 12.04 -13.91
N LYS A 13 -4.98 12.21 -14.80
CA LYS A 13 -5.11 13.40 -15.63
C LYS A 13 -5.27 14.67 -14.79
N GLU A 14 -6.15 14.65 -13.79
CA GLU A 14 -6.39 15.79 -12.90
C GLU A 14 -5.14 16.21 -12.13
N LEU A 15 -4.36 15.23 -11.66
CA LEU A 15 -3.16 15.46 -10.86
C LEU A 15 -1.87 15.62 -11.68
N GLY A 16 -1.94 15.56 -13.02
CA GLY A 16 -0.77 15.64 -13.89
C GLY A 16 0.19 14.45 -13.74
N ILE A 17 -0.33 13.28 -13.37
CA ILE A 17 0.44 12.05 -13.19
C ILE A 17 0.39 11.26 -14.49
N ASP A 18 1.55 10.79 -14.97
CA ASP A 18 1.60 9.82 -16.07
C ASP A 18 1.04 8.46 -15.59
N PRO A 19 -0.07 7.96 -16.18
CA PRO A 19 -0.65 6.68 -15.80
C PRO A 19 0.33 5.50 -15.93
N ALA A 20 1.33 5.58 -16.82
CA ALA A 20 2.33 4.53 -16.98
C ALA A 20 3.27 4.39 -15.78
N ARG A 21 3.32 5.42 -14.91
CA ARG A 21 4.10 5.40 -13.66
C ARG A 21 3.35 4.78 -12.47
N VAL A 22 2.08 4.44 -12.64
CA VAL A 22 1.24 3.91 -11.57
C VAL A 22 1.04 2.41 -11.77
N ASP A 23 1.77 1.60 -11.00
CA ASP A 23 1.46 0.18 -10.89
C ASP A 23 0.24 -0.03 -9.99
N ARG A 24 -0.94 0.08 -10.59
CA ARG A 24 -2.22 -0.07 -9.89
C ARG A 24 -2.35 -1.44 -9.22
N ASN A 25 -2.00 -2.52 -9.92
CA ASN A 25 -2.22 -3.87 -9.41
C ASN A 25 -1.36 -4.10 -8.16
N LEU A 26 -0.11 -3.62 -8.18
CA LEU A 26 0.77 -3.68 -7.03
C LEU A 26 0.22 -2.92 -5.81
N ILE A 27 -0.36 -1.73 -6.01
CA ILE A 27 -0.98 -0.93 -4.93
C ILE A 27 -2.22 -1.63 -4.37
N LEU A 28 -3.07 -2.19 -5.24
CA LEU A 28 -4.28 -2.92 -4.81
C LEU A 28 -3.94 -4.20 -4.06
N ASP A 29 -2.91 -4.93 -4.49
CA ASP A 29 -2.44 -6.13 -3.79
C ASP A 29 -1.81 -5.78 -2.43
N LEU A 30 -1.00 -4.71 -2.36
CA LEU A 30 -0.47 -4.22 -1.09
C LEU A 30 -1.59 -3.84 -0.11
N THR A 31 -2.55 -3.04 -0.57
CA THR A 31 -3.66 -2.59 0.27
C THR A 31 -4.56 -3.74 0.70
N LYS A 32 -4.75 -4.75 -0.16
CA LYS A 32 -5.43 -6.00 0.20
C LYS A 32 -4.71 -6.74 1.32
N ASP A 33 -3.40 -6.94 1.21
CA ASP A 33 -2.62 -7.64 2.23
C ASP A 33 -2.63 -6.89 3.57
N VAL A 34 -2.51 -5.56 3.54
CA VAL A 34 -2.58 -4.73 4.75
C VAL A 34 -3.97 -4.76 5.38
N ALA A 35 -5.03 -4.69 4.57
CA ALA A 35 -6.41 -4.73 5.07
C ALA A 35 -6.71 -6.06 5.80
N HIS A 36 -6.17 -7.17 5.30
CA HIS A 36 -6.36 -8.50 5.89
C HIS A 36 -5.39 -8.79 7.05
N GLY A 37 -4.13 -8.38 6.94
CA GLY A 37 -3.08 -8.70 7.92
C GLY A 37 -3.01 -7.74 9.11
N VAL A 38 -3.40 -6.48 8.93
CA VAL A 38 -3.31 -5.43 9.95
C VAL A 38 -4.70 -4.98 10.39
N ALA A 39 -5.35 -4.16 9.54
CA ALA A 39 -6.71 -3.67 9.73
C ALA A 39 -7.18 -2.96 8.46
N ARG A 40 -8.48 -2.98 8.18
CA ARG A 40 -9.07 -2.27 7.03
C ARG A 40 -8.66 -0.79 6.94
N PRO A 41 -8.65 0.02 8.02
CA PRO A 41 -8.19 1.41 7.96
C PRO A 41 -6.68 1.57 7.66
N ALA A 42 -5.86 0.57 7.92
CA ALA A 42 -4.41 0.65 7.68
C ALA A 42 -4.06 0.61 6.18
N ALA A 43 -4.93 0.04 5.35
CA ALA A 43 -4.71 -0.09 3.91
C ALA A 43 -4.55 1.28 3.20
N PRO A 44 -5.52 2.21 3.25
CA PRO A 44 -5.36 3.52 2.62
C PRO A 44 -4.22 4.35 3.24
N LEU A 45 -3.99 4.23 4.56
CA LEU A 45 -2.88 4.90 5.22
C LEU A 45 -1.53 4.42 4.69
N THR A 46 -1.36 3.11 4.51
CA THR A 46 -0.12 2.52 3.98
C THR A 46 0.14 2.96 2.54
N ALA A 47 -0.89 2.97 1.69
CA ALA A 47 -0.75 3.44 0.31
C ALA A 47 -0.33 4.92 0.25
N TYR A 48 -0.95 5.78 1.08
CA TYR A 48 -0.60 7.19 1.15
C TYR A 48 0.83 7.42 1.63
N LEU A 49 1.25 6.75 2.70
CA LEU A 49 2.61 6.85 3.25
C LEU A 49 3.68 6.34 2.26
N LEU A 50 3.41 5.23 1.56
CA LEU A 50 4.28 4.75 0.50
C LEU A 50 4.40 5.78 -0.64
N GLY A 51 3.28 6.39 -1.04
CA GLY A 51 3.26 7.46 -2.04
C GLY A 51 4.10 8.67 -1.61
N LEU A 52 3.98 9.12 -0.36
CA LEU A 52 4.81 10.19 0.20
C LEU A 52 6.30 9.84 0.18
N ALA A 53 6.68 8.63 0.61
CA ALA A 53 8.07 8.20 0.62
C ALA A 53 8.67 8.10 -0.79
N GLN A 54 7.90 7.60 -1.77
CA GLN A 54 8.32 7.56 -3.17
C GLN A 54 8.46 8.97 -3.76
N GLY A 55 7.51 9.86 -3.50
CA GLY A 55 7.59 11.26 -3.93
C GLY A 55 8.78 12.01 -3.33
N ALA A 56 9.16 11.66 -2.10
CA ALA A 56 10.35 12.19 -1.43
C ALA A 56 11.67 11.50 -1.83
N GLY A 57 11.64 10.44 -2.64
CA GLY A 57 12.83 9.66 -3.01
C GLY A 57 13.45 8.87 -1.85
N THR A 58 12.69 8.62 -0.78
CA THR A 58 13.16 7.92 0.44
C THR A 58 12.68 6.47 0.51
N ALA A 59 11.75 6.07 -0.35
CA ALA A 59 11.30 4.69 -0.44
C ALA A 59 12.42 3.81 -1.02
N PRO A 60 12.81 2.71 -0.35
CA PRO A 60 13.70 1.72 -0.95
C PRO A 60 13.00 0.99 -2.11
N GLU A 61 13.77 0.43 -3.03
CA GLU A 61 13.24 -0.31 -4.19
C GLU A 61 12.32 -1.48 -3.78
N ASP A 62 12.59 -2.11 -2.64
CA ASP A 62 11.81 -3.23 -2.11
C ASP A 62 10.73 -2.81 -1.09
N ALA A 63 10.36 -1.52 -1.03
CA ALA A 63 9.40 -0.98 -0.06
C ALA A 63 8.09 -1.77 -0.01
N VAL A 64 7.50 -2.10 -1.17
CA VAL A 64 6.26 -2.87 -1.23
C VAL A 64 6.42 -4.26 -0.61
N ALA A 65 7.51 -4.96 -0.94
CA ALA A 65 7.78 -6.28 -0.38
C ALA A 65 7.98 -6.23 1.14
N ARG A 66 8.64 -5.18 1.66
CA ARG A 66 8.78 -4.94 3.11
C ARG A 66 7.43 -4.75 3.78
N LEU A 67 6.59 -3.86 3.25
CA LEU A 67 5.28 -3.56 3.81
C LEU A 67 4.36 -4.79 3.81
N ARG A 68 4.39 -5.61 2.75
CA ARG A 68 3.66 -6.88 2.70
C ARG A 68 4.13 -7.87 3.77
N ARG A 69 5.45 -8.00 3.98
CA ARG A 69 6.01 -8.84 5.06
C ARG A 69 5.58 -8.33 6.44
N MET A 70 5.63 -7.02 6.67
CA MET A 70 5.17 -6.41 7.93
C MET A 70 3.69 -6.72 8.18
N ALA A 71 2.83 -6.57 7.17
CA ALA A 71 1.41 -6.87 7.28
C ALA A 71 1.15 -8.36 7.57
N GLY A 72 1.86 -9.27 6.90
CA GLY A 72 1.74 -10.71 7.14
C GLY A 72 2.17 -11.14 8.54
N ASN A 73 3.18 -10.47 9.11
CA ASN A 73 3.73 -10.80 10.43
C ASN A 73 3.04 -10.06 11.59
N TRP A 74 2.16 -9.09 11.31
CA TRP A 74 1.52 -8.23 12.31
C TRP A 74 0.73 -9.04 13.36
N GLY A 75 -0.05 -10.03 12.91
CA GLY A 75 -0.82 -10.91 13.80
C GLY A 75 0.03 -11.83 14.69
N THR A 76 1.26 -12.16 14.29
CA THR A 76 2.20 -12.98 15.07
C THR A 76 2.92 -12.14 16.11
N ALA A 77 3.42 -10.96 15.71
CA ALA A 77 4.11 -10.03 16.60
C ALA A 77 3.20 -9.51 17.73
N THR A 78 1.91 -9.31 17.44
CA THR A 78 0.93 -8.88 18.45
C THR A 78 0.68 -9.97 19.50
N LYS A 79 0.75 -11.25 19.11
CA LYS A 79 0.58 -12.39 20.03
C LYS A 79 1.80 -12.56 20.94
N GLU A 80 3.01 -12.51 20.41
CA GLU A 80 4.24 -12.56 21.23
C GLU A 80 4.32 -11.39 22.22
N THR A 81 3.91 -10.19 21.82
CA THR A 81 3.87 -9.01 22.73
C THR A 81 2.80 -9.15 23.83
N MET A 82 1.76 -9.95 23.61
CA MET A 82 0.71 -10.24 24.60
C MET A 82 1.06 -11.41 25.52
N ASP A 83 1.82 -12.40 25.05
CA ASP A 83 2.27 -13.56 25.84
C ASP A 83 3.48 -13.24 26.74
N ASP A 84 4.26 -12.20 26.43
CA ASP A 84 5.39 -11.70 27.26
C ASP A 84 4.97 -10.80 28.45
N ARG A 85 3.67 -10.70 28.78
CA ARG A 85 3.14 -9.88 29.89
C ARG A 85 2.45 -10.67 31.00
#